data_AF-A0ABD4SYP0-F1
#
_entry.id   AF-A0ABD4SYP0-F1
#
_cell.length_a   1.000
_cell.length_b   1.000
_cell.length_c   1.000
_cell.angle_alpha   90.00
_cell.angle_beta   90.00
_cell.angle_gamma   90.00
#
_symmetry.space_group_name_H-M   'P 1'
#
loop_
_entity.id
_entity.type
_entity.pdbx_description
1 polymer ?
#
loop_
_entity_poly.entity_id
_entity_poly.type
_entity_poly.pdbx_seq_one_letter_code
_entity_poly.pdbx_strand_id
1 'polypeptide(L)'
;MPTRADILDKYRFRIAQGSRTKLRKVELETLIDTFVDALATVNTPDKIRDLCQTEIALLEEGYAKITLASGYIPKYRAAIEEAIAQDRLPLTPENSHTYVHHQRVTRIQETRDEHWALTYFKYSPEEYEQLDKRQAQVNRKRLLNLKTVPLDRYLAKIDDLLHSQDKFAARHMAIAIAGGMSRRIGEVVARGKFTLTEHPYLRHFMGQQNHERDGYDIPPHSRRGAA
;
A
#
# COMPACT_ATOMS: atom_id res chain seq x y z
N MET A 1 -13.88 19.61 14.62
CA MET A 1 -13.32 18.78 13.53
C MET A 1 -12.89 19.72 12.40
N PRO A 2 -11.73 19.52 11.77
CA PRO A 2 -11.36 20.32 10.59
C PRO A 2 -12.40 20.11 9.49
N THR A 3 -12.82 21.20 8.85
CA THR A 3 -13.77 21.10 7.73
C THR A 3 -13.06 20.59 6.48
N ARG A 4 -13.81 20.02 5.53
CA ARG A 4 -13.26 19.58 4.24
C ARG A 4 -12.46 20.69 3.56
N ALA A 5 -12.94 21.93 3.61
CA ALA A 5 -12.24 23.10 3.06
C ALA A 5 -10.85 23.31 3.71
N ASP A 6 -10.76 23.24 5.04
CA ASP A 6 -9.49 23.40 5.76
C ASP A 6 -8.45 22.33 5.37
N ILE A 7 -8.91 21.11 5.07
CA ILE A 7 -8.05 20.01 4.63
C ILE A 7 -7.54 20.28 3.22
N LEU A 8 -8.40 20.75 2.32
CA LEU A 8 -8.04 21.05 0.93
C LEU A 8 -7.07 22.23 0.82
N ASP A 9 -7.26 23.26 1.63
CA ASP A 9 -6.33 24.40 1.67
C ASP A 9 -4.95 23.97 2.16
N LYS A 10 -4.88 23.16 3.22
CA LYS A 10 -3.62 22.58 3.70
C LYS A 10 -2.98 21.65 2.68
N TYR A 11 -3.79 20.87 1.96
CA TYR A 11 -3.34 19.97 0.91
C TYR A 11 -2.69 20.74 -0.23
N ARG A 12 -3.39 21.74 -0.79
CA ARG A 12 -2.87 22.61 -1.87
C ARG A 12 -1.67 23.42 -1.43
N PHE A 13 -1.67 23.92 -0.20
CA PHE A 13 -0.50 24.60 0.37
C PHE A 13 0.74 23.68 0.40
N ARG A 14 0.58 22.42 0.84
CA ARG A 14 1.68 21.45 0.87
C ARG A 14 2.14 21.02 -0.52
N ILE A 15 1.23 20.97 -1.50
CA ILE A 15 1.58 20.76 -2.90
C ILE A 15 2.46 21.90 -3.40
N ALA A 16 2.05 23.16 -3.17
CA ALA A 16 2.83 24.34 -3.57
C ALA A 16 4.22 24.37 -2.92
N GLN A 17 4.35 23.89 -1.68
CA GLN A 17 5.63 23.76 -0.98
C GLN A 17 6.47 22.55 -1.42
N GLY A 18 5.99 21.70 -2.32
CA GLY A 18 6.70 20.49 -2.75
C GLY A 18 6.86 19.44 -1.64
N SER A 19 6.00 19.48 -0.61
CA SER A 19 6.08 18.56 0.53
C SER A 19 5.96 17.10 0.06
N ARG A 20 6.81 16.23 0.60
CA ARG A 20 6.73 14.78 0.34
C ARG A 20 5.38 14.21 0.76
N THR A 21 4.83 14.69 1.87
CA THR A 21 3.52 14.29 2.41
C THR A 21 2.50 15.40 2.15
N LYS A 22 1.52 15.14 1.29
CA LYS A 22 0.49 16.12 0.93
C LYS A 22 -0.76 15.97 1.79
N LEU A 23 -1.17 14.73 2.05
CA LEU A 23 -2.29 14.36 2.93
C LEU A 23 -1.78 13.46 4.06
N ARG A 24 -2.19 13.75 5.29
CA ARG A 24 -1.97 12.89 6.46
C ARG A 24 -3.06 11.82 6.51
N LYS A 25 -2.82 10.75 7.29
CA LYS A 25 -3.77 9.64 7.44
C LYS A 25 -5.15 10.12 7.90
N VAL A 26 -5.21 10.91 8.98
CA VAL A 26 -6.48 11.43 9.53
C VAL A 26 -7.20 12.33 8.53
N GLU A 27 -6.46 13.16 7.79
CA GLU A 27 -7.04 14.05 6.77
C GLU A 27 -7.63 13.26 5.60
N LEU A 28 -6.96 12.18 5.20
CA LEU A 28 -7.46 11.26 4.17
C LEU A 28 -8.74 10.54 4.64
N GLU A 29 -8.77 10.05 5.87
CA GLU A 29 -9.96 9.41 6.44
C GLU A 29 -11.15 10.38 6.47
N THR A 30 -10.94 11.63 6.90
CA THR A 30 -12.00 12.66 6.85
C THR A 30 -12.47 12.98 5.42
N LEU A 31 -11.56 12.98 4.43
CA LEU A 31 -11.95 13.17 3.02
C LEU A 31 -12.78 12.00 2.48
N ILE A 32 -12.41 10.77 2.86
CA ILE A 32 -13.16 9.56 2.51
C ILE A 32 -14.55 9.60 3.15
N ASP A 33 -14.64 9.89 4.45
CA ASP A 33 -15.92 9.96 5.16
C ASP A 33 -16.84 11.02 4.55
N THR A 34 -16.33 12.23 4.29
CA THR A 34 -17.14 13.28 3.63
C THR A 34 -17.53 12.93 2.19
N PHE A 35 -16.71 12.14 1.50
CA PHE A 35 -17.05 11.64 0.17
C PHE A 35 -18.16 10.57 0.23
N VAL A 36 -18.11 9.65 1.19
CA VAL A 36 -19.17 8.65 1.43
C VAL A 36 -20.49 9.34 1.81
N ASP A 37 -20.45 10.35 2.68
CA ASP A 37 -21.64 11.10 3.06
C ASP A 37 -22.23 11.86 1.85
N ALA A 38 -21.38 12.41 0.98
CA ALA A 38 -21.83 13.02 -0.27
C ALA A 38 -22.48 11.99 -1.21
N LEU A 39 -21.90 10.79 -1.33
CA LEU A 39 -22.49 9.70 -2.12
C LEU A 39 -23.87 9.29 -1.61
N ALA A 40 -24.09 9.26 -0.29
CA ALA A 40 -25.39 8.92 0.29
C ALA A 40 -26.52 9.91 -0.10
N THR A 41 -26.18 11.13 -0.52
CA THR A 41 -27.16 12.14 -0.98
C THR A 41 -27.45 12.07 -2.48
N VAL A 42 -26.68 11.30 -3.24
CA VAL A 42 -26.70 11.30 -4.71
C VAL A 42 -27.09 9.92 -5.25
N ASN A 43 -28.28 9.82 -5.84
CA ASN A 43 -28.81 8.54 -6.32
C ASN A 43 -28.79 8.37 -7.85
N THR A 44 -28.22 9.32 -8.60
CA THR A 44 -28.18 9.24 -10.07
C THR A 44 -26.80 8.86 -10.60
N PRO A 45 -26.68 7.92 -11.56
CA PRO A 45 -25.39 7.41 -12.04
C PRO A 45 -24.44 8.50 -12.55
N ASP A 46 -24.96 9.49 -13.29
CA ASP A 46 -24.13 10.59 -13.82
C ASP A 46 -23.54 11.46 -12.72
N LYS A 47 -24.33 11.78 -11.69
CA LYS A 47 -23.83 12.59 -10.56
C LYS A 47 -22.84 11.80 -9.70
N ILE A 48 -23.05 10.49 -9.54
CA ILE A 48 -22.10 9.60 -8.85
C ILE A 48 -20.79 9.57 -9.63
N ARG A 49 -20.85 9.45 -10.96
CA ARG A 49 -19.66 9.51 -11.84
C ARG A 49 -18.91 10.82 -11.69
N ASP A 50 -19.62 11.95 -11.77
CA ASP A 50 -19.02 13.29 -11.68
C ASP A 50 -18.36 13.51 -10.31
N LEU A 51 -18.99 13.04 -9.23
CA LEU A 51 -18.40 13.09 -7.88
C LEU A 51 -17.12 12.26 -7.79
N CYS A 52 -17.15 11.03 -8.33
CA CYS A 52 -15.97 10.16 -8.36
C CYS A 52 -14.81 10.78 -9.16
N GLN A 53 -15.11 11.33 -10.34
CA GLN A 53 -14.11 11.96 -11.21
C GLN A 53 -13.53 13.23 -10.57
N THR A 54 -14.36 14.04 -9.90
CA THR A 54 -13.92 15.24 -9.17
C THR A 54 -12.96 14.86 -8.05
N GLU A 55 -13.28 13.81 -7.29
CA GLU A 55 -12.43 13.34 -6.19
C GLU A 55 -11.10 12.76 -6.71
N ILE A 56 -11.13 11.99 -7.81
CA ILE A 56 -9.90 11.48 -8.45
C ILE A 56 -9.04 12.66 -8.94
N ALA A 57 -9.63 13.64 -9.62
CA ALA A 57 -8.91 14.81 -10.11
C ALA A 57 -8.25 15.60 -8.97
N LEU A 58 -8.95 15.76 -7.85
CA LEU A 58 -8.40 16.39 -6.65
C LEU A 58 -7.16 15.65 -6.11
N LEU A 59 -7.22 14.31 -6.07
CA LEU A 59 -6.10 13.49 -5.62
C LEU A 59 -4.92 13.54 -6.62
N GLU A 60 -5.20 13.70 -7.92
CA GLU A 60 -4.20 13.86 -8.98
C GLU A 60 -3.43 15.18 -8.90
N GLU A 61 -3.98 16.23 -8.26
CA GLU A 61 -3.27 17.49 -8.04
C GLU A 61 -1.95 17.29 -7.24
N GLY A 62 -1.91 16.30 -6.34
CA GLY A 62 -0.80 16.11 -5.39
C GLY A 62 -0.06 14.78 -5.50
N TYR A 63 -0.63 13.79 -6.19
CA TYR A 63 -0.08 12.45 -6.28
C TYR A 63 -0.02 11.93 -7.72
N ALA A 64 1.07 11.21 -8.03
CA ALA A 64 1.17 10.51 -9.30
C ALA A 64 0.11 9.39 -9.39
N LYS A 65 -0.45 9.20 -10.58
CA LYS A 65 -1.47 8.17 -10.88
C LYS A 65 -1.12 6.77 -10.35
N ILE A 66 0.14 6.35 -10.43
CA ILE A 66 0.58 5.04 -9.91
C ILE A 66 0.37 4.89 -8.40
N THR A 67 0.60 5.96 -7.63
CA THR A 67 0.41 5.98 -6.18
C THR A 67 -1.08 5.97 -5.85
N LEU A 68 -1.90 6.65 -6.65
CA LEU A 68 -3.35 6.65 -6.50
C LEU A 68 -3.93 5.26 -6.80
N ALA A 69 -3.55 4.69 -7.93
CA ALA A 69 -3.98 3.38 -8.41
C ALA A 69 -3.70 2.24 -7.41
N SER A 70 -2.51 2.25 -6.79
CA SER A 70 -2.07 1.18 -5.88
C SER A 70 -2.40 1.43 -4.41
N GLY A 71 -2.62 2.68 -4.01
CA GLY A 71 -2.66 3.06 -2.60
C GLY A 71 -3.93 3.77 -2.15
N TYR A 72 -4.36 4.82 -2.87
CA TYR A 72 -5.48 5.66 -2.44
C TYR A 72 -6.82 5.13 -2.94
N ILE A 73 -6.92 4.81 -4.23
CA ILE A 73 -8.15 4.27 -4.84
C ILE A 73 -8.63 3.02 -4.10
N PRO A 74 -7.78 2.02 -3.79
CA PRO A 74 -8.22 0.87 -3.01
C PRO A 74 -8.79 1.21 -1.62
N LYS A 75 -8.28 2.26 -0.95
CA LYS A 75 -8.79 2.68 0.37
C LYS A 75 -10.16 3.32 0.28
N TYR A 76 -10.38 4.19 -0.70
CA TYR A 76 -11.70 4.76 -0.95
C TYR A 76 -12.71 3.67 -1.28
N ARG A 77 -12.34 2.72 -2.16
CA ARG A 77 -13.20 1.58 -2.50
C ARG A 77 -13.56 0.73 -1.29
N ALA A 78 -12.58 0.39 -0.45
CA ALA A 78 -12.81 -0.36 0.78
C ALA A 78 -13.76 0.39 1.75
N ALA A 79 -13.64 1.70 1.85
CA ALA A 79 -14.54 2.51 2.67
C ALA A 79 -15.97 2.59 2.10
N ILE A 80 -16.12 2.61 0.78
CA ILE A 80 -17.44 2.53 0.13
C ILE A 80 -18.06 1.15 0.39
N GLU A 81 -17.29 0.07 0.24
CA GLU A 81 -17.74 -1.30 0.55
C GLU A 81 -18.17 -1.43 2.02
N GLU A 82 -17.39 -0.84 2.94
CA GLU A 82 -17.73 -0.81 4.37
C GLU A 82 -18.99 0.02 4.64
N ALA A 83 -19.17 1.16 3.98
CA ALA A 83 -20.36 1.98 4.12
C ALA A 83 -21.63 1.29 3.60
N ILE A 84 -21.51 0.50 2.53
CA ILE A 84 -22.59 -0.36 2.02
C ILE A 84 -22.90 -1.45 3.05
N ALA A 85 -21.89 -2.13 3.59
CA ALA A 85 -22.08 -3.18 4.59
C ALA A 85 -22.68 -2.67 5.92
N GLN A 86 -22.46 -1.40 6.24
CA GLN A 86 -23.03 -0.73 7.42
C GLN A 86 -24.41 -0.09 7.16
N ASP A 87 -25.01 -0.30 5.99
CA ASP A 87 -26.27 0.34 5.55
C ASP A 87 -26.24 1.88 5.57
N ARG A 88 -25.05 2.51 5.66
CA ARG A 88 -24.87 3.96 5.52
C ARG A 88 -25.10 4.42 4.08
N LEU A 89 -24.88 3.52 3.13
CA LEU A 89 -25.09 3.74 1.71
C LEU A 89 -26.05 2.63 1.20
N PRO A 90 -27.38 2.87 1.28
CA PRO A 90 -28.36 1.85 0.89
C PRO A 90 -28.30 1.60 -0.61
N LEU A 91 -28.28 0.33 -1.01
CA LEU A 91 -28.36 -0.08 -2.41
C LEU A 91 -29.81 0.08 -2.89
N THR A 92 -30.03 1.02 -3.80
CA THR A 92 -31.30 1.24 -4.49
C THR A 92 -31.15 0.89 -5.98
N PRO A 93 -32.24 0.59 -6.70
CA PRO A 93 -32.19 0.31 -8.14
C PRO A 93 -31.57 1.45 -8.98
N GLU A 94 -31.60 2.69 -8.49
CA GLU A 94 -31.04 3.85 -9.20
C GLU A 94 -29.52 4.02 -8.96
N ASN A 95 -29.03 3.64 -7.78
CA ASN A 95 -27.64 3.83 -7.37
C ASN A 95 -26.79 2.55 -7.49
N SER A 96 -27.42 1.42 -7.79
CA SER A 96 -26.79 0.12 -7.98
C SER A 96 -26.92 -0.38 -9.42
N HIS A 97 -26.04 -1.29 -9.81
CA HIS A 97 -26.18 -2.06 -11.03
C HIS A 97 -25.73 -3.50 -10.80
N THR A 98 -26.33 -4.40 -11.56
CA THR A 98 -26.00 -5.81 -11.52
C THR A 98 -24.91 -6.11 -12.55
N TYR A 99 -23.81 -6.73 -12.12
CA TYR A 99 -22.75 -7.17 -13.01
C TYR A 99 -22.40 -8.64 -12.81
N VAL A 100 -21.91 -9.27 -13.88
CA VAL A 100 -21.39 -10.64 -13.83
C VAL A 100 -19.93 -10.59 -13.42
N HIS A 101 -19.66 -11.02 -12.19
CA HIS A 101 -18.29 -11.18 -11.70
C HIS A 101 -17.75 -12.55 -12.11
N HIS A 102 -16.61 -12.54 -12.81
CA HIS A 102 -15.88 -13.75 -13.16
C HIS A 102 -14.72 -13.97 -12.18
N GLN A 103 -14.84 -14.96 -11.29
CA GLN A 103 -13.70 -15.32 -10.43
C GLN A 103 -12.56 -15.90 -11.28
N ARG A 104 -11.39 -15.24 -11.25
CA ARG A 104 -10.22 -15.63 -12.05
C ARG A 104 -9.70 -17.06 -11.78
N VAL A 105 -9.87 -17.56 -10.56
CA VAL A 105 -9.30 -18.86 -10.14
C VAL A 105 -10.27 -20.02 -10.42
N THR A 106 -11.55 -19.83 -10.13
CA THR A 106 -12.57 -20.89 -10.18
C THR A 106 -13.38 -20.86 -11.48
N ARG A 107 -13.30 -19.77 -12.27
CA ARG A 107 -14.16 -19.47 -13.44
C ARG A 107 -15.65 -19.44 -13.14
N ILE A 108 -16.04 -19.41 -11.87
CA ILE A 108 -17.44 -19.30 -11.46
C ILE A 108 -17.92 -17.89 -11.82
N GLN A 109 -19.11 -17.84 -12.40
CA GLN A 109 -19.84 -16.61 -12.69
C GLN A 109 -20.78 -16.34 -11.52
N GLU A 110 -20.60 -15.20 -10.87
CA GLU A 110 -21.50 -14.74 -9.81
C GLU A 110 -22.12 -13.42 -10.23
N THR A 111 -23.44 -13.37 -10.23
CA THR A 111 -24.18 -12.11 -10.37
C THR A 111 -24.07 -11.35 -9.06
N ARG A 112 -23.59 -10.10 -9.11
CA ARG A 112 -23.45 -9.23 -7.94
C ARG A 112 -24.07 -7.87 -8.22
N ASP A 113 -24.75 -7.34 -7.23
CA ASP A 113 -25.22 -5.96 -7.23
C ASP A 113 -24.12 -5.07 -6.63
N GLU A 114 -23.69 -4.05 -7.39
CA GLU A 114 -22.63 -3.13 -7.01
C GLU A 114 -23.12 -1.69 -7.10
N HIS A 115 -22.75 -0.86 -6.11
CA HIS A 115 -23.01 0.57 -6.18
C HIS A 115 -22.18 1.22 -7.31
N TRP A 116 -22.78 2.17 -8.05
CA TRP A 116 -22.12 2.85 -9.18
C TRP A 116 -20.77 3.48 -8.82
N ALA A 117 -20.60 3.94 -7.58
CA ALA A 117 -19.34 4.51 -7.11
C ALA A 117 -18.18 3.50 -7.19
N LEU A 118 -18.41 2.21 -6.93
CA LEU A 118 -17.37 1.18 -7.06
C LEU A 118 -17.06 0.87 -8.54
N THR A 119 -17.94 1.20 -9.46
CA THR A 119 -17.65 1.09 -10.89
C THR A 119 -16.90 2.31 -11.41
N TYR A 120 -17.23 3.52 -10.97
CA TYR A 120 -16.58 4.75 -11.45
C TYR A 120 -15.33 5.17 -10.68
N PHE A 121 -15.18 4.76 -9.42
CA PHE A 121 -14.00 5.08 -8.60
C PHE A 121 -12.85 4.09 -8.85
N LYS A 122 -12.40 4.06 -10.11
CA LYS A 122 -11.21 3.33 -10.59
C LYS A 122 -10.73 3.95 -11.90
N TYR A 123 -9.45 3.74 -12.22
CA TYR A 123 -8.93 4.10 -13.54
C TYR A 123 -9.46 3.17 -14.62
N SER A 124 -9.36 3.63 -15.87
CA SER A 124 -9.74 2.79 -17.01
C SER A 124 -8.79 1.58 -17.15
N PRO A 125 -9.23 0.47 -17.77
CA PRO A 125 -8.35 -0.66 -18.05
C PRO A 125 -7.08 -0.25 -18.82
N GLU A 126 -7.21 0.68 -19.76
CA GLU A 126 -6.12 1.21 -20.57
C GLU A 126 -5.12 1.99 -19.71
N GLU A 127 -5.60 2.80 -18.76
CA GLU A 127 -4.75 3.52 -17.82
C GLU A 127 -3.97 2.55 -16.90
N TYR A 128 -4.63 1.51 -16.38
CA TYR A 128 -3.94 0.48 -15.61
C TYR A 128 -2.86 -0.24 -16.44
N GLU A 129 -3.16 -0.61 -17.68
CA GLU A 129 -2.19 -1.24 -18.56
C GLU A 129 -0.98 -0.34 -18.85
N GLN A 130 -1.19 0.96 -19.04
CA GLN A 130 -0.11 1.93 -19.23
C GLN A 130 0.76 2.07 -17.96
N LEU A 131 0.14 2.09 -16.78
CA LEU A 131 0.86 2.13 -15.50
C LEU A 131 1.73 0.87 -15.31
N ASP A 132 1.19 -0.30 -15.64
CA ASP A 132 1.91 -1.57 -15.56
C ASP A 132 3.09 -1.64 -16.53
N LYS A 133 2.90 -1.22 -17.80
CA LYS A 133 3.98 -1.11 -18.79
C LYS A 133 5.10 -0.22 -18.31
N ARG A 134 4.76 0.95 -17.73
CA ARG A 134 5.75 1.87 -17.16
C ARG A 134 6.52 1.23 -16.01
N GLN A 135 5.84 0.51 -15.11
CA GLN A 135 6.48 -0.17 -13.99
C GLN A 135 7.42 -1.29 -14.46
N ALA A 136 7.01 -2.06 -15.47
CA ALA A 136 7.85 -3.09 -16.09
C ALA A 136 9.11 -2.48 -16.72
N GLN A 137 8.99 -1.35 -17.42
CA GLN A 137 10.14 -0.65 -18.01
C GLN A 137 11.11 -0.12 -16.94
N VAL A 138 10.60 0.46 -15.85
CA VAL A 138 11.43 0.92 -14.73
C VAL A 138 12.18 -0.24 -14.08
N ASN A 139 11.50 -1.37 -13.86
CA ASN A 139 12.11 -2.57 -13.30
C ASN A 139 13.18 -3.14 -14.25
N ARG A 140 12.91 -3.19 -15.56
CA ARG A 140 13.89 -3.60 -16.57
C ARG A 140 15.12 -2.70 -16.54
N LYS A 141 14.95 -1.38 -16.48
CA LYS A 141 16.08 -0.45 -16.37
C LYS A 141 16.91 -0.70 -15.11
N ARG A 142 16.27 -1.01 -13.96
CA ARG A 142 16.99 -1.35 -12.73
C ARG A 142 17.77 -2.66 -12.85
N LEU A 143 17.19 -3.69 -13.47
CA LEU A 143 17.85 -4.97 -13.70
C LEU A 143 19.04 -4.87 -14.65
N LEU A 144 18.98 -3.96 -15.63
CA LEU A 144 20.10 -3.71 -16.55
C LEU A 144 21.18 -2.82 -15.94
N ASN A 145 20.87 -2.07 -14.87
CA ASN A 145 21.79 -1.15 -14.20
C ASN A 145 21.99 -1.54 -12.74
N LEU A 146 22.38 -2.80 -12.51
CA LEU A 146 22.68 -3.28 -11.16
C LEU A 146 23.84 -2.48 -10.56
N LYS A 147 23.66 -2.00 -9.34
CA LYS A 147 24.73 -1.40 -8.56
C LYS A 147 25.50 -2.50 -7.86
N THR A 148 26.80 -2.57 -8.12
CA THR A 148 27.70 -3.46 -7.38
C THR A 148 27.80 -2.98 -5.93
N VAL A 149 27.61 -3.91 -4.98
CA VAL A 149 27.77 -3.64 -3.54
C VAL A 149 29.07 -4.31 -3.08
N PRO A 150 30.04 -3.56 -2.53
CA PRO A 150 31.23 -4.16 -1.92
C PRO A 150 30.82 -4.96 -0.68
N LEU A 151 30.82 -6.29 -0.79
CA LEU A 151 30.26 -7.19 0.22
C LEU A 151 30.92 -7.02 1.59
N ASP A 152 32.26 -6.91 1.63
CA ASP A 152 32.99 -6.78 2.90
C ASP A 152 32.62 -5.49 3.64
N ARG A 153 32.48 -4.37 2.90
CA ARG A 153 32.05 -3.09 3.49
C ARG A 153 30.60 -3.16 3.98
N TYR A 154 29.74 -3.87 3.25
CA TYR A 154 28.35 -4.06 3.63
C TYR A 154 28.23 -4.88 4.92
N LEU A 155 28.93 -6.01 5.01
CA LEU A 155 28.92 -6.87 6.20
C LEU A 155 29.56 -6.19 7.41
N ALA A 156 30.68 -5.48 7.23
CA ALA A 156 31.29 -4.70 8.31
C ALA A 156 30.32 -3.63 8.83
N LYS A 157 29.54 -3.00 7.95
CA LYS A 157 28.55 -2.01 8.37
C LYS A 157 27.36 -2.64 9.10
N ILE A 158 26.94 -3.85 8.74
CA ILE A 158 25.92 -4.58 9.49
C ILE A 158 26.40 -4.84 10.93
N ASP A 159 27.64 -5.30 11.09
CA ASP A 159 28.21 -5.58 12.41
C ASP A 159 28.31 -4.31 13.27
N ASP A 160 28.78 -3.20 12.70
CA ASP A 160 28.80 -1.89 13.36
C ASP A 160 27.39 -1.43 13.81
N LEU A 161 26.38 -1.59 12.97
CA LEU A 161 25.00 -1.22 13.30
C LEU A 161 24.37 -2.11 14.36
N LEU A 162 24.73 -3.40 14.44
CA LEU A 162 24.27 -4.31 15.50
C LEU A 162 24.78 -3.90 16.89
N HIS A 163 25.99 -3.34 16.95
CA HIS A 163 26.66 -2.96 18.20
C HIS A 163 26.53 -1.47 18.54
N SER A 164 25.78 -0.70 17.73
CA SER A 164 25.54 0.72 17.97
C SER A 164 24.85 0.95 19.32
N GLN A 165 25.40 1.86 20.13
CA GLN A 165 24.87 2.27 21.45
C GLN A 165 24.34 3.71 21.44
N ASP A 166 24.15 4.30 20.26
CA ASP A 166 23.69 5.68 20.15
C ASP A 166 22.16 5.80 20.36
N LYS A 167 21.65 7.03 20.34
CA LYS A 167 20.22 7.34 20.51
C LYS A 167 19.30 6.69 19.46
N PHE A 168 19.86 6.12 18.39
CA PHE A 168 19.16 5.40 17.32
C PHE A 168 19.51 3.90 17.30
N ALA A 169 20.16 3.37 18.33
CA ALA A 169 20.58 1.96 18.44
C ALA A 169 19.47 0.97 18.03
N ALA A 170 18.24 1.16 18.51
CA ALA A 170 17.11 0.29 18.13
C ALA A 170 16.81 0.31 16.61
N ARG A 171 16.94 1.46 15.95
CA ARG A 171 16.77 1.59 14.50
C ARG A 171 17.95 0.97 13.75
N HIS A 172 19.17 1.18 14.22
CA HIS A 172 20.37 0.57 13.66
C HIS A 172 20.32 -0.96 13.73
N MET A 173 19.92 -1.50 14.89
CA MET A 173 19.70 -2.93 15.09
C MET A 173 18.63 -3.48 14.13
N ALA A 174 17.50 -2.79 13.96
CA ALA A 174 16.46 -3.22 13.01
C ALA A 174 16.96 -3.24 11.56
N ILE A 175 17.74 -2.23 11.15
CA ILE A 175 18.37 -2.18 9.81
C ILE A 175 19.35 -3.34 9.66
N ALA A 176 20.18 -3.61 10.67
CA ALA A 176 21.20 -4.63 10.62
C ALA A 176 20.60 -6.04 10.58
N ILE A 177 19.55 -6.31 11.37
CA ILE A 177 18.81 -7.58 11.31
C ILE A 177 18.14 -7.74 9.93
N ALA A 178 17.50 -6.69 9.41
CA ALA A 178 16.89 -6.73 8.07
C ALA A 178 17.93 -7.03 6.98
N GLY A 179 19.08 -6.35 7.02
CA GLY A 179 20.17 -6.52 6.06
C GLY A 179 20.94 -7.84 6.21
N GLY A 180 21.02 -8.39 7.42
CA GLY A 180 21.70 -9.64 7.72
C GLY A 180 20.83 -10.88 7.50
N MET A 181 19.52 -10.78 7.71
CA MET A 181 18.58 -11.91 7.52
C MET A 181 17.80 -11.82 6.21
N SER A 182 18.10 -10.82 5.36
CA SER A 182 17.36 -10.55 4.12
C SER A 182 15.85 -10.42 4.33
N ARG A 183 15.43 -9.79 5.45
CA ARG A 183 14.02 -9.61 5.85
C ARG A 183 13.55 -8.19 5.64
N ARG A 184 12.24 -8.03 5.38
CA ARG A 184 11.65 -6.69 5.26
C ARG A 184 11.66 -6.02 6.61
N ILE A 185 11.91 -4.71 6.65
CA ILE A 185 11.97 -3.96 7.92
C ILE A 185 10.66 -4.06 8.71
N GLY A 186 9.51 -4.12 8.02
CA GLY A 186 8.21 -4.31 8.66
C GLY A 186 8.05 -5.69 9.30
N GLU A 187 8.67 -6.72 8.74
CA GLU A 187 8.73 -8.05 9.36
C GLU A 187 9.57 -7.97 10.63
N VAL A 188 10.77 -7.40 10.58
CA VAL A 188 11.68 -7.30 11.72
C VAL A 188 11.09 -6.50 12.89
N VAL A 189 10.41 -5.38 12.60
CA VAL A 189 9.97 -4.44 13.66
C VAL A 189 8.60 -4.78 14.24
N ALA A 190 7.68 -5.35 13.45
CA ALA A 190 6.26 -5.38 13.85
C ALA A 190 5.64 -6.77 14.01
N ARG A 191 6.12 -7.82 13.31
CA ARG A 191 5.42 -9.12 13.28
C ARG A 191 6.30 -10.36 13.25
N GLY A 192 7.56 -10.22 12.87
CA GLY A 192 8.48 -11.32 12.67
C GLY A 192 8.96 -11.90 13.99
N LYS A 193 9.07 -13.23 14.05
CA LYS A 193 9.69 -13.93 15.18
C LYS A 193 10.85 -14.76 14.67
N PHE A 194 11.99 -14.65 15.34
CA PHE A 194 13.17 -15.45 15.07
C PHE A 194 13.42 -16.37 16.26
N THR A 195 13.59 -17.66 15.98
CA THR A 195 13.96 -18.65 16.99
C THR A 195 15.23 -19.38 16.55
N LEU A 196 15.99 -19.86 17.53
CA LEU A 196 17.20 -20.63 17.28
C LEU A 196 16.80 -22.02 16.78
N THR A 197 17.51 -22.49 15.77
CA THR A 197 17.48 -23.89 15.33
C THR A 197 18.67 -24.63 15.95
N GLU A 198 18.69 -25.96 15.83
CA GLU A 198 19.86 -26.77 16.20
C GLU A 198 21.10 -26.40 15.39
N HIS A 199 20.92 -25.97 14.13
CA HIS A 199 22.02 -25.55 13.28
C HIS A 199 22.48 -24.11 13.62
N PRO A 200 23.78 -23.86 13.86
CA PRO A 200 24.29 -22.57 14.34
C PRO A 200 24.07 -21.42 13.35
N TYR A 201 24.02 -21.75 12.05
CA TYR A 201 23.83 -20.81 10.95
C TYR A 201 22.41 -20.82 10.37
N LEU A 202 21.42 -21.34 11.09
CA LEU A 202 20.02 -21.21 10.69
C LEU A 202 19.24 -20.51 11.80
N ARG A 203 18.20 -19.80 11.39
CA ARG A 203 17.20 -19.22 12.28
C ARG A 203 15.85 -19.59 11.73
N HIS A 204 14.95 -20.03 12.60
CA HIS A 204 13.58 -20.28 12.21
C HIS A 204 12.80 -18.96 12.25
N PHE A 205 12.21 -18.58 11.13
CA PHE A 205 11.49 -17.32 10.96
C PHE A 205 10.00 -17.56 10.75
N MET A 206 9.18 -16.79 11.47
CA MET A 206 7.73 -16.73 11.33
C MET A 206 7.26 -15.30 11.06
N GLY A 207 6.10 -15.13 10.43
CA GLY A 207 5.47 -13.82 10.23
C GLY A 207 5.82 -13.15 8.90
N GLN A 208 5.91 -13.93 7.82
CA GLN A 208 6.13 -13.44 6.46
C GLN A 208 5.09 -12.39 6.06
N GLN A 209 5.54 -11.29 5.44
CA GLN A 209 4.66 -10.25 4.89
C GLN A 209 4.24 -10.59 3.45
N ASN A 210 3.04 -10.15 3.05
CA ASN A 210 2.35 -10.34 1.77
C ASN A 210 1.80 -11.75 1.50
N HIS A 211 2.30 -12.77 2.19
CA HIS A 211 1.77 -14.14 2.12
C HIS A 211 1.75 -14.74 3.51
N GLU A 212 0.64 -15.34 3.88
CA GLU A 212 0.56 -16.16 5.07
C GLU A 212 1.29 -17.48 4.77
N ARG A 213 2.28 -17.79 5.59
CA ARG A 213 3.14 -18.95 5.43
C ARG A 213 3.56 -19.43 6.81
N ASP A 214 3.61 -20.73 6.97
CA ASP A 214 4.20 -21.37 8.13
C ASP A 214 5.66 -20.96 8.30
N GLY A 215 6.18 -21.13 9.52
CA GLY A 215 7.56 -20.82 9.84
C GLY A 215 8.54 -21.64 9.00
N TYR A 216 9.67 -21.05 8.66
CA TYR A 216 10.71 -21.71 7.86
C TYR A 216 12.10 -21.23 8.24
N ASP A 217 13.10 -22.07 7.97
CA ASP A 217 14.48 -21.79 8.34
C ASP A 217 15.17 -20.91 7.30
N ILE A 218 15.93 -19.93 7.78
CA ILE A 218 16.67 -18.97 6.95
C ILE A 218 18.14 -18.88 7.39
N PRO A 219 19.09 -18.81 6.44
CA PRO A 219 20.49 -18.54 6.75
C PRO A 219 20.74 -17.05 7.02
N PRO A 220 21.57 -16.68 8.01
CA PRO A 220 22.09 -15.32 8.15
C PRO A 220 23.19 -15.05 7.11
N HIS A 221 23.27 -13.83 6.60
CA HIS A 221 24.32 -13.38 5.68
C HIS A 221 25.67 -13.06 6.36
N SER A 222 25.82 -13.29 7.66
CA SER A 222 27.09 -13.01 8.34
C SER A 222 28.11 -14.13 8.11
N ARG A 223 29.26 -13.81 7.51
CA ARG A 223 30.45 -14.63 7.67
C ARG A 223 30.90 -14.57 9.12
N ARG A 224 30.69 -15.66 9.86
CA ARG A 224 31.72 -16.14 10.78
C ARG A 224 32.16 -17.49 10.23
N GLY A 225 33.36 -17.52 9.67
CA GLY A 225 34.05 -18.79 9.46
C GLY A 225 34.36 -19.39 10.82
N ALA A 226 34.02 -20.67 10.98
CA ALA A 226 34.58 -21.65 11.92
C ALA A 226 33.81 -22.95 11.65
N ALA A 227 34.39 -24.07 11.24
CA ALA A 227 35.78 -24.49 11.14
C ALA A 227 35.97 -25.36 9.88
#